data_AF-A0A6A0HZD3-F1
#
_entry.id   AF-A0A6A0HZD3-F1
#
_cell.length_a   1.000
_cell.length_b   1.000
_cell.length_c   1.000
_cell.angle_alpha   90.00
_cell.angle_beta   90.00
_cell.angle_gamma   90.00
#
_symmetry.space_group_name_H-M   'P 1'
#
loop_
_entity.id
_entity.type
_entity.pdbx_description
1 polymer ?
#
loop_
_entity_poly.entity_id
_entity_poly.type
_entity_poly.pdbx_seq_one_letter_code
_entity_poly.pdbx_strand_id
1 'polypeptide(L)'
;MFHEIYSVTAFKVIAPYPLQICFNDHSVRSIDFRPMLRGELYGPLRSLEFFNQVRLDRETGTLVWPNGADFDPTTLHDWDKVGEAMITMARSWPEPLLDGVNEANETAIHEKNSMAL
;
A
#
# COMPACT_ATOMS: atom_id res chain seq x y z
N MET A 1 31.00 -7.95 4.71
CA MET A 1 29.73 -7.43 5.24
C MET A 1 28.64 -8.23 4.55
N PHE A 2 28.06 -9.21 5.22
CA PHE A 2 26.94 -9.98 4.66
C PHE A 2 25.71 -9.10 4.82
N HIS A 3 25.13 -8.62 3.72
CA HIS A 3 23.76 -8.14 3.78
C HIS A 3 22.92 -9.40 3.90
N GLU A 4 22.25 -9.56 5.04
CA GLU A 4 21.35 -10.68 5.24
C GLU A 4 20.18 -10.50 4.28
N ILE A 5 20.09 -11.39 3.29
CA ILE A 5 19.03 -11.35 2.28
C ILE A 5 17.82 -12.01 2.92
N TYR A 6 16.83 -11.21 3.27
CA TYR A 6 15.54 -11.69 3.76
C TYR A 6 14.67 -12.13 2.60
N SER A 7 13.90 -13.20 2.82
CA SER A 7 12.86 -13.64 1.89
C SER A 7 11.61 -14.05 2.65
N VAL A 8 10.45 -13.82 2.05
CA VAL A 8 9.16 -14.24 2.60
C VAL A 8 8.97 -15.72 2.34
N THR A 9 8.64 -16.47 3.39
CA THR A 9 8.40 -17.93 3.32
C THR A 9 6.92 -18.28 3.39
N ALA A 10 6.13 -17.46 4.09
CA ALA A 10 4.68 -17.60 4.20
C ALA A 10 4.04 -16.26 4.56
N PHE A 11 2.74 -16.13 4.29
CA PHE A 11 1.95 -15.00 4.78
C PHE A 11 0.50 -15.41 5.03
N LYS A 12 -0.23 -14.57 5.75
CA LYS A 12 -1.67 -14.69 5.97
C LYS A 12 -2.32 -13.30 5.99
N VAL A 13 -3.46 -13.15 5.31
CA VAL A 13 -4.36 -12.01 5.50
C VAL A 13 -5.08 -12.19 6.83
N ILE A 14 -4.87 -11.27 7.77
CA ILE A 14 -5.42 -11.38 9.15
C ILE A 14 -6.53 -10.39 9.44
N ALA A 15 -6.65 -9.33 8.64
CA ALA A 15 -7.72 -8.33 8.69
C ALA A 15 -7.75 -7.59 7.33
N PRO A 16 -8.72 -6.69 7.07
CA PRO A 16 -8.71 -5.86 5.88
C PRO A 16 -7.44 -5.00 5.81
N TYR A 17 -6.51 -5.34 4.92
CA TYR A 17 -5.18 -4.74 4.67
C TYR A 17 -3.99 -5.18 5.55
N PRO A 18 -4.17 -5.68 6.79
CA PRO A 18 -3.08 -6.32 7.51
C PRO A 18 -2.70 -7.71 7.01
N LEU A 19 -1.41 -7.90 6.77
CA LEU A 19 -0.79 -9.21 6.54
C LEU A 19 0.11 -9.59 7.71
N GLN A 20 0.05 -10.85 8.12
CA GLN A 20 1.10 -11.50 8.91
C GLN A 20 2.07 -12.19 7.94
N ILE A 21 3.36 -11.91 8.06
CA ILE A 21 4.41 -12.31 7.11
C ILE A 21 5.50 -13.04 7.88
N CYS A 22 5.89 -14.23 7.41
CA CYS A 22 6.97 -15.03 7.96
C CYS A 22 8.17 -14.98 7.03
N PHE A 23 9.37 -14.88 7.60
CA PHE A 23 10.63 -14.77 6.84
C PHE A 23 11.47 -16.05 6.96
N ASN A 24 12.56 -16.12 6.18
CA ASN A 24 13.52 -17.22 6.17
C ASN A 24 14.33 -17.34 7.48
N ASP A 25 14.44 -16.27 8.26
CA ASP A 25 15.08 -16.25 9.59
C ASP A 25 14.12 -16.64 10.73
N HIS A 26 12.90 -17.10 10.38
CA HIS A 26 11.81 -17.42 11.30
C HIS A 26 11.16 -16.22 12.01
N SER A 27 11.58 -15.00 11.70
CA SER A 27 10.90 -13.82 12.20
C SER A 27 9.51 -13.66 11.58
N VAL A 28 8.63 -12.95 12.30
CA VAL A 28 7.26 -12.65 11.86
C VAL A 28 7.00 -11.16 11.99
N ARG A 29 6.32 -10.57 10.99
CA ARG A 29 5.86 -9.18 11.00
C ARG A 29 4.37 -9.13 10.73
N SER A 30 3.66 -8.22 11.41
CA SER A 30 2.27 -7.90 11.12
C SER A 30 2.22 -6.46 10.64
N ILE A 31 1.84 -6.25 9.38
CA ILE A 31 1.95 -4.96 8.71
C ILE A 31 0.58 -4.57 8.16
N ASP A 32 0.08 -3.40 8.56
CA ASP A 32 -1.06 -2.77 7.89
C ASP A 32 -0.57 -1.99 6.66
N PHE A 33 -0.92 -2.51 5.48
CA PHE A 33 -0.52 -1.91 4.22
C PHE A 33 -1.35 -0.69 3.84
N ARG A 34 -2.54 -0.49 4.44
CA ARG A 34 -3.50 0.54 4.01
C ARG A 34 -2.91 1.96 3.87
N PRO A 35 -2.06 2.45 4.79
CA PRO A 35 -1.45 3.77 4.66
C PRO A 35 -0.50 3.89 3.44
N MET A 36 0.02 2.74 3.00
CA MET A 36 0.80 2.43 1.78
C MET A 36 0.17 2.79 0.45
N LEU A 37 -1.14 2.54 0.35
CA LEU A 37 -1.80 2.26 -0.92
C LEU A 37 -2.18 3.55 -1.64
N ARG A 38 -1.18 4.19 -2.25
CA ARG A 38 -1.26 5.48 -2.95
C ARG A 38 -0.49 5.42 -4.27
N GLY A 39 -0.69 6.43 -5.12
CA GLY A 39 -0.07 6.49 -6.44
C GLY A 39 -0.64 5.45 -7.41
N GLU A 40 -0.09 5.44 -8.62
CA GLU A 40 -0.62 4.64 -9.74
C GLU A 40 -0.46 3.13 -9.53
N LEU A 41 0.68 2.70 -8.96
CA LEU A 41 0.99 1.28 -8.80
C LEU A 41 0.31 0.65 -7.59
N TYR A 42 0.38 1.28 -6.42
CA TYR A 42 -0.16 0.72 -5.17
C TYR A 42 -1.59 1.17 -4.88
N GLY A 43 -2.05 2.25 -5.50
CA GLY A 43 -3.39 2.77 -5.28
C GLY A 43 -4.53 1.81 -5.61
N PRO A 44 -4.49 1.03 -6.71
CA PRO A 44 -5.49 0.02 -7.01
C PRO A 44 -5.68 -1.04 -5.91
N LEU A 45 -4.65 -1.28 -5.09
CA LEU A 45 -4.71 -2.21 -3.96
C LEU A 45 -5.64 -1.73 -2.83
N ARG A 46 -6.18 -0.50 -2.89
CA ARG A 46 -7.25 -0.07 -1.98
C ARG A 46 -8.57 -0.80 -2.19
N SER A 47 -8.77 -1.45 -3.33
CA SER A 47 -9.85 -2.43 -3.45
C SER A 47 -9.47 -3.67 -2.65
N LEU A 48 -10.22 -3.99 -1.60
CA LEU A 48 -9.94 -5.18 -0.77
C LEU A 48 -10.01 -6.48 -1.58
N GLU A 49 -10.90 -6.55 -2.57
CA GLU A 49 -10.98 -7.68 -3.51
C GLU A 49 -9.67 -7.84 -4.28
N PHE A 50 -9.06 -6.73 -4.71
CA PHE A 50 -7.79 -6.75 -5.41
C PHE A 50 -6.60 -6.99 -4.46
N PHE A 51 -6.61 -6.38 -3.27
CA PHE A 51 -5.61 -6.61 -2.23
C PHE A 51 -5.51 -8.08 -1.83
N ASN A 52 -6.64 -8.77 -1.69
CA ASN A 52 -6.68 -10.17 -1.31
C ASN A 52 -6.18 -11.13 -2.39
N GLN A 53 -5.86 -10.63 -3.59
CA GLN A 53 -5.20 -11.39 -4.65
C GLN A 53 -3.67 -11.45 -4.48
N VAL A 54 -3.13 -10.95 -3.36
CA VAL A 54 -1.71 -11.12 -2.99
C VAL A 54 -1.28 -12.59 -3.11
N ARG A 55 -0.10 -12.81 -3.69
CA ARG A 55 0.54 -14.12 -3.83
C ARG A 55 1.97 -14.04 -3.35
N LEU A 56 2.49 -15.16 -2.87
CA LEU A 56 3.92 -15.32 -2.64
C LEU A 56 4.55 -15.84 -3.94
N ASP A 57 5.44 -15.07 -4.53
CA ASP A 57 6.39 -15.58 -5.51
C ASP A 57 7.49 -16.34 -4.76
N ARG A 58 7.55 -17.66 -4.97
CA ARG A 58 8.49 -18.55 -4.29
C ARG A 58 9.89 -18.52 -4.90
N GLU A 59 10.03 -18.06 -6.14
CA GLU A 59 11.33 -17.95 -6.79
C GLU A 59 12.11 -16.77 -6.21
N THR A 60 11.42 -15.64 -6.03
CA THR A 60 12.01 -14.39 -5.52
C THR A 60 11.84 -14.20 -4.01
N GLY A 61 10.88 -14.89 -3.39
CA GLY A 61 10.57 -14.74 -1.97
C GLY A 61 9.84 -13.43 -1.66
N THR A 62 9.02 -12.96 -2.60
CA THR A 62 8.38 -11.64 -2.56
C THR A 62 6.86 -11.75 -2.59
N LEU A 63 6.16 -10.84 -1.91
CA LEU A 63 4.71 -10.71 -2.02
C LEU A 63 4.36 -9.86 -3.24
N VAL A 64 3.54 -10.40 -4.14
CA VAL A 64 3.19 -9.80 -5.43
C VAL A 64 1.68 -9.75 -5.64
N TRP A 65 1.21 -8.73 -6.34
CA TRP A 65 -0.18 -8.56 -6.77
C TRP A 65 -0.32 -8.67 -8.29
N PRO A 66 -1.55 -8.91 -8.81
CA PRO A 66 -1.76 -9.12 -10.25
C PRO A 66 -1.36 -7.95 -11.15
N ASN A 67 -1.32 -6.72 -10.63
CA ASN A 67 -0.85 -5.53 -11.36
C ASN A 67 0.69 -5.38 -11.35
N GLY A 68 1.43 -6.36 -10.82
CA GLY A 68 2.88 -6.31 -10.70
C GLY A 68 3.40 -5.50 -9.51
N ALA A 69 2.52 -4.99 -8.64
CA ALA A 69 2.96 -4.37 -7.40
C ALA A 69 3.60 -5.42 -6.49
N ASP A 70 4.69 -5.04 -5.83
CA ASP A 70 5.42 -5.86 -4.89
C ASP A 70 6.00 -5.02 -3.75
N PHE A 71 6.50 -5.68 -2.71
CA PHE A 71 7.25 -5.00 -1.63
C PHE A 71 8.52 -5.78 -1.35
N ASP A 72 9.64 -5.07 -1.33
CA ASP A 72 10.95 -5.63 -1.02
C ASP A 72 10.96 -6.37 0.34
N PRO A 73 11.37 -7.65 0.40
CA PRO A 73 11.35 -8.43 1.63
C PRO A 73 12.17 -7.82 2.78
N THR A 74 13.29 -7.16 2.48
CA THR A 74 14.10 -6.49 3.51
C THR A 74 13.33 -5.33 4.14
N THR A 75 12.64 -4.55 3.31
CA THR A 75 11.76 -3.44 3.75
C THR A 75 10.64 -3.95 4.65
N LEU A 76 10.01 -5.08 4.30
CA LEU A 76 8.97 -5.70 5.13
C LEU A 76 9.54 -6.26 6.44
N HIS A 77 10.72 -6.88 6.39
CA HIS A 77 11.38 -7.41 7.58
C HIS A 77 11.74 -6.30 8.59
N ASP A 78 12.25 -5.17 8.09
CA ASP A 78 12.68 -4.02 8.89
C ASP A 78 11.57 -2.97 9.09
N TRP A 79 10.30 -3.36 8.91
CA TRP A 79 9.17 -2.43 8.94
C TRP A 79 9.12 -1.51 10.15
N ASP A 80 9.46 -2.00 11.35
CA ASP A 80 9.47 -1.18 12.57
C ASP A 80 10.47 -0.01 12.51
N LYS A 81 11.48 -0.11 11.64
CA LYS A 81 12.52 0.91 11.43
C LYS A 81 12.19 1.85 10.27
N VAL A 82 11.60 1.32 9.19
CA VAL A 82 11.45 2.04 7.92
C VAL A 82 10.00 2.37 7.54
N GLY A 83 9.02 1.70 8.16
CA GLY A 83 7.61 1.75 7.80
C GLY A 83 7.03 3.17 7.88
N GLU A 84 7.29 3.89 8.97
CA GLU A 84 6.84 5.29 9.15
C GLU A 84 7.37 6.23 8.05
N ALA A 85 8.65 6.08 7.69
CA ALA A 85 9.26 6.87 6.62
C ALA A 85 8.63 6.55 5.26
N MET A 86 8.38 5.27 4.98
CA MET A 86 7.71 4.81 3.77
C MET A 86 6.26 5.31 3.69
N ILE A 87 5.50 5.30 4.79
CA ILE A 87 4.14 5.84 4.86
C ILE A 87 4.18 7.34 4.58
N THR A 88 5.14 8.05 5.17
CA THR A 88 5.31 9.49 4.98
C THR A 88 5.60 9.81 3.52
N MET A 89 6.48 9.06 2.87
CA MET A 89 6.76 9.21 1.44
C MET A 89 5.52 8.94 0.59
N ALA A 90 4.76 7.88 0.86
CA ALA A 90 3.55 7.55 0.11
C ALA A 90 2.50 8.66 0.18
N ARG A 91 2.42 9.43 1.27
CA ARG A 91 1.52 10.59 1.38
C ARG A 91 1.82 11.71 0.37
N SER A 92 3.03 11.77 -0.17
CA SER A 92 3.38 12.73 -1.22
C SER A 92 2.81 12.35 -2.59
N TRP A 93 2.44 11.08 -2.78
CA TRP A 93 1.87 10.59 -4.02
C TRP A 93 0.38 10.93 -4.09
N PRO A 94 -0.17 11.15 -5.31
CA PRO A 94 -1.59 11.40 -5.47
C PRO A 94 -2.41 10.26 -4.87
N GLU A 95 -3.59 10.59 -4.33
CA GLU A 95 -4.56 9.55 -3.97
C GLU A 95 -4.84 8.68 -5.20
N PRO A 96 -5.13 7.39 -5.00
CA PRO A 96 -5.49 6.51 -6.10
C PRO A 96 -6.63 7.15 -6.89
N LEU A 97 -6.48 7.23 -8.21
CA LEU A 97 -7.56 7.61 -9.10
C LEU A 97 -8.61 6.50 -9.01
N LEU A 98 -9.55 6.64 -8.07
CA LEU A 98 -10.77 5.87 -8.08
C LEU A 98 -11.60 6.47 -9.22
N ASP A 99 -11.68 5.76 -10.34
CA ASP A 99 -12.56 6.15 -11.43
C ASP A 99 -13.98 6.37 -10.90
N GLY A 100 -14.42 7.62 -10.88
CA GLY A 100 -15.80 8.00 -11.11
C GLY A 100 -16.85 7.74 -10.02
N VAL A 101 -16.54 7.93 -8.73
CA VAL A 101 -17.61 8.19 -7.73
C VAL A 101 -17.24 9.35 -6.82
N ASN A 102 -17.36 10.56 -7.35
CA ASN A 102 -17.68 11.74 -6.55
C ASN A 102 -18.57 12.66 -7.39
N GLU A 103 -19.82 12.25 -7.60
CA GLU A 103 -20.90 13.21 -7.78
C GLU A 103 -20.98 14.07 -6.50
N ALA A 104 -21.15 15.37 -6.69
CA ALA A 104 -21.30 16.41 -5.66
C ALA A 104 -20.00 16.97 -5.03
N ASN A 105 -19.22 17.69 -5.84
CA ASN A 105 -18.77 19.01 -5.40
C ASN A 105 -19.05 20.08 -6.48
N GLU A 106 -20.33 20.19 -6.85
CA GLU A 106 -20.90 21.44 -7.38
C GLU A 106 -21.65 22.14 -6.26
N THR A 107 -20.97 22.88 -5.38
CA THR A 107 -21.45 24.19 -4.91
C THR A 107 -20.30 24.93 -4.23
N ALA A 108 -20.20 26.24 -4.46
CA ALA A 108 -19.31 27.21 -3.79
C ALA A 108 -17.94 27.50 -4.42
N ILE A 109 -17.88 27.62 -5.76
CA ILE A 109 -16.99 28.62 -6.38
C ILE A 109 -17.75 29.35 -7.50
N HIS A 110 -18.87 29.99 -7.17
CA HIS A 110 -19.47 31.04 -7.99
C HIS A 110 -20.43 31.91 -7.14
N GLU A 111 -19.86 32.66 -6.19
CA GLU A 111 -20.54 33.87 -5.68
C GLU A 111 -19.51 34.94 -5.30
N LYS A 112 -18.72 35.34 -6.29
CA LYS A 112 -18.13 36.68 -6.33
C LYS A 112 -18.38 37.27 -7.71
N ASN A 113 -19.64 37.56 -7.99
CA ASN A 113 -19.94 38.65 -8.89
C ASN A 113 -21.26 39.31 -8.46
N SER A 114 -21.15 40.60 -8.14
CA SER A 114 -22.21 41.57 -8.38
C SER A 114 -23.48 41.46 -7.54
N MET A 115 -23.46 42.09 -6.36
CA MET A 115 -24.53 43.04 -6.06
C MET A 115 -23.92 44.44 -6.02
N ALA A 116 -24.14 45.17 -7.10
CA ALA A 116 -24.22 46.62 -7.05
C ALA A 116 -25.40 47.01 -6.16
N LEU A 117 -25.14 47.81 -5.13
CA LEU A 117 -25.73 49.13 -4.88
C LEU A 117 -24.88 49.86 -3.85
#